data_AF-Q6YJU2-F1
#
_entry.id   AF-Q6YJU2-F1
#
_cell.length_a   1.000
_cell.length_b   1.000
_cell.length_c   1.000
_cell.angle_alpha   90.00
_cell.angle_beta   90.00
_cell.angle_gamma   90.00
#
_symmetry.space_group_name_H-M   'P 1'
#
loop_
_entity.id
_entity.type
_entity.pdbx_description
1 polymer ?
#
loop_
_entity_poly.entity_id
_entity_poly.type
_entity_poly.pdbx_seq_one_letter_code
_entity_poly.pdbx_strand_id
1 'polypeptide(L)'
;MISAFDRFGRVAYSGMGLLRLLVLCTLAACCMARSPPAPPLPQRPLSPLHPLGCNDSEVLAVAGFALQNINRDQKDGYMLSLNRVHDVREHYQEDMGSLFYLTLDVLETDCHVLSRKAQKDCKPRMFYESVYGQCKAMFHINKPRRVLYLPAYNCTLRPVSKRKTHTTCPDCPSPIDLSNPSALEAATESLAKFNSKSPSKKYELVKVTKAMNQWVSGPAYYVEYLIKEAPCTKSQASCSLQHSDSEPVGICQGSTVQSSLRHVPLIQPVEKSVTVTCEFFESQAQVPGDENPAVTQGPQKLPQKNTAPTSSPSVTAPRGSIQHLPELDDEKPEESKGGSPEEAFPVQLDLTTNPQGDTLDVSFLYLEPGDKKLVVLPFPGKEQRSAECPGPEKENNPLVLPP
;
A
#
# COMPACT_ATOMS: atom_id res chain seq x y z
N MET A 1 -85.66 -38.71 -44.12
CA MET A 1 -86.85 -38.76 -43.26
C MET A 1 -87.14 -37.34 -42.78
N ILE A 2 -88.26 -36.76 -43.25
CA ILE A 2 -89.22 -35.86 -42.53
C ILE A 2 -88.60 -34.64 -41.81
N SER A 3 -88.68 -33.40 -42.30
CA SER A 3 -89.82 -32.47 -42.53
C SER A 3 -90.55 -31.95 -41.28
N ALA A 4 -90.57 -30.61 -41.16
CA ALA A 4 -91.64 -29.76 -40.59
C ALA A 4 -91.86 -29.73 -39.05
N PHE A 5 -92.29 -28.67 -38.38
CA PHE A 5 -92.38 -27.20 -38.55
C PHE A 5 -93.07 -26.67 -37.25
N ASP A 6 -92.96 -25.36 -36.96
CA ASP A 6 -93.94 -24.53 -36.19
C ASP A 6 -93.96 -24.62 -34.63
N ARG A 7 -94.11 -23.58 -33.79
CA ARG A 7 -94.60 -22.18 -33.89
C ARG A 7 -94.13 -21.26 -32.73
N PHE A 8 -93.95 -19.98 -33.10
CA PHE A 8 -94.35 -18.70 -32.46
C PHE A 8 -93.84 -18.21 -31.10
N GLY A 9 -93.28 -16.99 -31.16
CA GLY A 9 -93.26 -15.99 -30.09
C GLY A 9 -92.56 -14.71 -30.51
N ARG A 10 -93.26 -13.79 -31.21
CA ARG A 10 -92.77 -12.41 -31.44
C ARG A 10 -92.68 -11.70 -30.09
N VAL A 11 -91.49 -11.19 -29.73
CA VAL A 11 -91.35 -10.12 -28.75
C VAL A 11 -90.49 -9.02 -29.35
N ALA A 12 -91.03 -7.80 -29.32
CA ALA A 12 -90.48 -6.59 -29.89
C ALA A 12 -89.11 -6.25 -29.27
N TYR A 13 -88.08 -6.13 -30.09
CA TYR A 13 -86.80 -5.56 -29.68
C TYR A 13 -86.94 -4.03 -29.63
N SER A 14 -87.02 -3.51 -28.41
CA SER A 14 -87.02 -2.08 -28.10
C SER A 14 -85.67 -1.44 -28.48
N GLY A 15 -85.72 -0.30 -29.18
CA GLY A 15 -84.57 0.48 -29.66
C GLY A 15 -83.65 1.07 -28.58
N MET A 16 -83.78 0.65 -27.32
CA MET A 16 -82.95 1.08 -26.19
C MET A 16 -81.78 0.13 -25.87
N GLY A 17 -81.71 -1.06 -26.47
CA GLY A 17 -80.59 -1.99 -26.28
C GLY A 17 -79.35 -1.63 -27.11
N LEU A 18 -79.56 -1.24 -28.37
CA LEU A 18 -78.47 -0.90 -29.30
C LEU A 18 -77.74 0.40 -28.89
N LEU A 19 -78.49 1.39 -28.36
CA LEU A 19 -77.90 2.65 -27.89
C LEU A 19 -77.00 2.44 -26.67
N ARG A 20 -77.36 1.52 -25.75
CA ARG A 20 -76.54 1.23 -24.56
C ARG A 20 -75.23 0.51 -24.90
N LEU A 21 -75.27 -0.40 -25.88
CA LEU A 21 -74.05 -1.06 -26.40
C LEU A 21 -73.14 -0.09 -27.16
N LEU A 22 -73.71 0.82 -27.95
CA LEU A 22 -72.93 1.85 -28.66
C LEU A 22 -72.28 2.85 -27.71
N VAL A 23 -72.96 3.25 -26.63
CA VAL A 23 -72.41 4.17 -25.60
C VAL A 23 -71.29 3.50 -24.78
N LEU A 24 -71.40 2.20 -24.49
CA LEU A 24 -70.34 1.44 -23.82
C LEU A 24 -69.11 1.24 -24.72
N CYS A 25 -69.30 1.01 -26.03
CA CYS A 25 -68.20 0.91 -26.99
C CYS A 25 -67.48 2.26 -27.22
N THR A 26 -68.18 3.39 -27.19
CA THR A 26 -67.54 4.71 -27.31
C THR A 26 -66.81 5.12 -26.03
N LEU A 27 -67.28 4.73 -24.84
CA LEU A 27 -66.55 4.93 -23.59
C LEU A 27 -65.28 4.08 -23.49
N ALA A 28 -65.27 2.85 -24.01
CA ALA A 28 -64.08 2.00 -24.02
C ALA A 28 -63.00 2.47 -25.03
N ALA A 29 -63.39 3.08 -26.15
CA ALA A 29 -62.45 3.60 -27.15
C ALA A 29 -61.77 4.93 -26.76
N CYS A 30 -62.33 5.67 -25.79
CA CYS A 30 -61.80 6.95 -25.33
C CYS A 30 -60.86 6.87 -24.11
N CYS A 31 -60.66 5.68 -23.53
CA CYS A 31 -59.83 5.47 -22.34
C CYS A 31 -58.46 4.84 -22.65
N MET A 32 -57.84 5.21 -23.77
CA MET A 32 -56.40 4.99 -23.95
C MET A 32 -55.63 6.00 -23.08
N ALA A 33 -55.45 5.66 -21.81
CA ALA A 33 -54.52 6.37 -20.92
C ALA A 33 -53.09 6.15 -21.43
N ARG A 34 -52.64 7.02 -22.34
CA ARG A 34 -51.21 7.16 -22.63
C ARG A 34 -50.58 7.75 -21.38
N SER A 35 -49.80 6.96 -20.66
CA SER A 35 -48.92 7.46 -19.61
C SER A 35 -48.10 8.61 -20.21
N PRO A 36 -48.02 9.79 -19.56
CA PRO A 36 -47.07 10.80 -19.99
C PRO A 36 -45.67 10.16 -20.05
N PRO A 37 -44.83 10.50 -21.04
CA PRO A 37 -43.46 10.01 -21.05
C PRO A 37 -42.86 10.31 -19.68
N ALA A 38 -42.29 9.28 -19.04
CA ALA A 38 -41.57 9.47 -17.80
C ALA A 38 -40.60 10.64 -18.01
N PRO A 39 -40.55 11.62 -17.09
CA PRO A 39 -39.51 12.63 -17.14
C PRO A 39 -38.18 11.89 -17.27
N PRO A 40 -37.25 12.32 -18.15
CA PRO A 40 -35.93 11.72 -18.15
C PRO A 40 -35.44 11.73 -16.71
N LEU A 41 -35.11 10.54 -16.18
CA LEU A 41 -34.45 10.43 -14.90
C LEU A 41 -33.32 11.47 -14.91
N PRO A 42 -33.16 12.29 -13.86
CA PRO A 42 -32.02 13.19 -13.80
C PRO A 42 -30.79 12.33 -14.04
N GLN A 43 -30.13 12.53 -15.17
CA GLN A 43 -28.87 11.88 -15.45
C GLN A 43 -27.97 12.36 -14.32
N ARG A 44 -27.73 11.50 -13.33
CA ARG A 44 -26.63 11.70 -12.39
C ARG A 44 -25.44 12.04 -13.26
N PRO A 45 -24.72 13.15 -13.02
CA PRO A 45 -23.52 13.44 -13.78
C PRO A 45 -22.67 12.18 -13.76
N LEU A 46 -22.43 11.61 -14.94
CA LEU A 46 -21.62 10.41 -15.07
C LEU A 46 -20.27 10.76 -14.44
N SER A 47 -19.88 10.03 -13.40
CA SER A 47 -18.58 10.24 -12.78
C SER A 47 -17.52 10.07 -13.88
N PRO A 48 -16.57 11.01 -14.04
CA PRO A 48 -15.51 10.89 -15.04
C PRO A 48 -14.50 9.77 -14.67
N LEU A 49 -14.67 9.16 -13.50
CA LEU A 49 -13.90 8.02 -13.01
C LEU A 49 -14.44 6.72 -13.63
N HIS A 50 -13.66 6.14 -14.54
CA HIS A 50 -13.97 4.88 -15.18
C HIS A 50 -13.40 3.72 -14.35
N PRO A 51 -14.22 2.73 -13.93
CA PRO A 51 -13.71 1.54 -13.29
C PRO A 51 -12.95 0.66 -14.30
N LEU A 52 -11.80 0.13 -13.89
CA LEU A 52 -10.98 -0.79 -14.70
C LEU A 52 -10.93 -2.19 -14.08
N GLY A 53 -10.43 -3.17 -14.85
CA GLY A 53 -10.18 -4.52 -14.36
C GLY A 53 -8.90 -4.57 -13.51
N CYS A 54 -8.98 -5.17 -12.32
CA CYS A 54 -7.83 -5.22 -11.40
C CYS A 54 -6.70 -6.14 -11.89
N ASN A 55 -6.98 -7.01 -12.87
CA ASN A 55 -6.01 -7.94 -13.46
C ASN A 55 -5.47 -7.46 -14.82
N ASP A 56 -5.82 -6.24 -15.25
CA ASP A 56 -5.34 -5.67 -16.50
C ASP A 56 -3.82 -5.42 -16.43
N SER A 57 -3.11 -5.72 -17.52
CA SER A 57 -1.65 -5.56 -17.56
C SER A 57 -1.21 -4.11 -17.34
N GLU A 58 -1.98 -3.15 -17.84
CA GLU A 58 -1.74 -1.73 -17.59
C GLU A 58 -1.90 -1.40 -16.11
N VAL A 59 -3.01 -1.80 -15.50
CA VAL A 59 -3.30 -1.56 -14.07
C VAL A 59 -2.21 -2.15 -13.17
N LEU A 60 -1.77 -3.39 -13.44
CA LEU A 60 -0.68 -4.02 -12.69
C LEU A 60 0.65 -3.28 -12.86
N ALA A 61 0.95 -2.76 -14.05
CA ALA A 61 2.14 -1.94 -14.28
C ALA A 61 2.06 -0.60 -13.51
N VAL A 62 0.92 0.11 -13.57
CA VAL A 62 0.69 1.34 -12.81
C VAL A 62 0.83 1.10 -11.31
N ALA A 63 0.21 0.03 -10.79
CA ALA A 63 0.31 -0.36 -9.39
C ALA A 63 1.76 -0.65 -8.97
N GLY A 64 2.53 -1.33 -9.84
CA GLY A 64 3.96 -1.55 -9.65
C GLY A 64 4.76 -0.26 -9.55
N PHE A 65 4.55 0.68 -10.48
CA PHE A 65 5.22 1.99 -10.43
C PHE A 65 4.82 2.82 -9.21
N ALA A 66 3.53 2.83 -8.84
CA ALA A 66 3.05 3.53 -7.66
C ALA A 66 3.73 2.99 -6.40
N LEU A 67 3.72 1.67 -6.18
CA LEU A 67 4.33 1.05 -5.01
C LEU A 67 5.85 1.23 -4.97
N GLN A 68 6.52 1.18 -6.12
CA GLN A 68 7.95 1.48 -6.20
C GLN A 68 8.26 2.92 -5.76
N ASN A 69 7.45 3.90 -6.16
CA ASN A 69 7.61 5.29 -5.73
C ASN A 69 7.31 5.45 -4.22
N ILE A 70 6.28 4.77 -3.70
CA ILE A 70 5.99 4.73 -2.25
C ILE A 70 7.21 4.21 -1.47
N ASN A 71 7.80 3.09 -1.90
CA ASN A 71 8.99 2.51 -1.25
C ASN A 71 10.23 3.42 -1.35
N ARG A 72 10.37 4.19 -2.43
CA ARG A 72 11.46 5.15 -2.60
C ARG A 72 11.34 6.36 -1.68
N ASP A 73 10.11 6.82 -1.47
CA ASP A 73 9.82 7.96 -0.58
C ASP A 73 10.13 7.63 0.89
N GLN A 74 10.03 6.36 1.29
CA GLN A 74 10.33 5.94 2.65
C GLN A 74 11.81 6.08 3.01
N LYS A 75 12.01 6.52 4.26
CA LYS A 75 13.31 6.60 4.95
C LYS A 75 13.41 5.65 6.14
N ASP A 76 12.32 4.98 6.48
CA ASP A 76 12.24 4.05 7.60
C ASP A 76 11.30 2.89 7.31
N GLY A 77 11.47 1.79 8.04
CA GLY A 77 10.69 0.58 7.90
C GLY A 77 11.15 -0.32 6.75
N TYR A 78 10.27 -1.22 6.36
CA TYR A 78 10.55 -2.25 5.36
C TYR A 78 9.80 -1.97 4.06
N MET A 79 10.36 -2.45 2.94
CA MET A 79 9.76 -2.29 1.63
C MET A 79 8.43 -3.04 1.57
N LEU A 80 7.45 -2.45 0.90
CA LEU A 80 6.16 -3.07 0.64
C LEU A 80 6.19 -3.86 -0.67
N SER A 81 5.44 -4.94 -0.72
CA SER A 81 5.17 -5.75 -1.91
C SER A 81 3.68 -5.70 -2.26
N LEU A 82 3.38 -5.66 -3.55
CA LEU A 82 2.01 -5.64 -4.05
C LEU A 82 1.47 -7.07 -4.03
N ASN A 83 0.47 -7.31 -3.19
CA ASN A 83 -0.24 -8.59 -3.18
C ASN A 83 -1.34 -8.64 -4.25
N ARG A 84 -2.25 -7.66 -4.23
CA ARG A 84 -3.28 -7.50 -5.28
C ARG A 84 -3.71 -6.05 -5.43
N VAL A 85 -4.30 -5.72 -6.57
CA VAL A 85 -5.04 -4.47 -6.75
C VAL A 85 -6.46 -4.69 -6.24
N HIS A 86 -6.88 -3.93 -5.24
CA HIS A 86 -8.18 -4.08 -4.58
C HIS A 86 -9.30 -3.34 -5.32
N ASP A 87 -9.02 -2.14 -5.82
CA ASP A 87 -9.87 -1.36 -6.71
C ASP A 87 -9.00 -0.39 -7.53
N VAL A 88 -9.45 -0.03 -8.72
CA VAL A 88 -8.78 0.93 -9.60
C VAL A 88 -9.80 1.75 -10.38
N ARG A 89 -9.65 3.08 -10.34
CA ARG A 89 -10.38 4.02 -11.21
C ARG A 89 -9.43 4.83 -12.06
N GLU A 90 -9.78 5.03 -13.32
CA GLU A 90 -9.05 5.89 -14.24
C GLU A 90 -9.85 7.17 -14.50
N HIS A 91 -9.18 8.31 -14.34
CA HIS A 91 -9.63 9.60 -14.81
C HIS A 91 -8.79 10.00 -16.03
N TYR A 92 -9.32 9.78 -17.22
CA TYR A 92 -8.68 10.21 -18.47
C TYR A 92 -8.86 11.73 -18.66
N GLN A 93 -7.78 12.43 -19.00
CA GLN A 93 -7.70 13.89 -19.13
C GLN A 93 -7.02 14.31 -20.44
N GLU A 94 -7.40 13.67 -21.55
CA GLU A 94 -6.99 14.03 -22.91
C GLU A 94 -5.45 14.18 -23.01
N ASP A 95 -4.97 15.40 -23.31
CA ASP A 95 -3.56 15.74 -23.49
C ASP A 95 -2.70 15.57 -22.22
N MET A 96 -3.33 15.61 -21.05
CA MET A 96 -2.66 15.38 -19.77
C MET A 96 -2.45 13.88 -19.52
N GLY A 97 -3.08 12.98 -20.27
CA GLY A 97 -3.03 11.54 -20.02
C GLY A 97 -4.02 11.14 -18.93
N SER A 98 -3.64 10.20 -18.05
CA SER A 98 -4.56 9.60 -17.08
C SER A 98 -4.09 9.81 -15.65
N LEU A 99 -5.05 9.97 -14.74
CA LEU A 99 -4.84 9.89 -13.29
C LEU A 99 -5.55 8.65 -12.75
N PHE A 100 -4.79 7.74 -12.15
CA PHE A 100 -5.29 6.51 -11.56
C PHE A 100 -5.50 6.67 -10.06
N TYR A 101 -6.64 6.20 -9.57
CA TYR A 101 -6.97 6.07 -8.17
C TYR A 101 -6.90 4.60 -7.79
N LEU A 102 -5.83 4.23 -7.11
CA LEU A 102 -5.49 2.84 -6.81
C LEU A 102 -5.76 2.55 -5.34
N THR A 103 -6.45 1.45 -5.08
CA THR A 103 -6.46 0.81 -3.76
C THR A 103 -5.67 -0.49 -3.89
N LEU A 104 -4.58 -0.62 -3.13
CA LEU A 104 -3.62 -1.70 -3.22
C LEU A 104 -3.57 -2.46 -1.90
N ASP A 105 -3.67 -3.78 -1.96
CA ASP A 105 -3.38 -4.64 -0.80
C ASP A 105 -1.89 -4.99 -0.82
N VAL A 106 -1.21 -4.67 0.29
CA VAL A 106 0.25 -4.69 0.38
C VAL A 106 0.75 -5.56 1.54
N LEU A 107 1.94 -6.10 1.37
CA LEU A 107 2.65 -6.93 2.35
C LEU A 107 4.04 -6.36 2.63
N GLU A 108 4.45 -6.32 3.88
CA GLU A 108 5.81 -5.99 4.26
C GLU A 108 6.78 -7.10 3.83
N THR A 109 7.97 -6.70 3.35
CA THR A 109 9.04 -7.61 2.93
C THR A 109 10.17 -7.70 3.96
N ASP A 110 11.10 -8.61 3.72
CA ASP A 110 12.35 -8.77 4.47
C ASP A 110 13.43 -7.71 4.15
N CYS A 111 13.17 -6.78 3.23
CA CYS A 111 14.10 -5.71 2.85
C CYS A 111 13.81 -4.41 3.60
N HIS A 112 14.78 -3.86 4.32
CA HIS A 112 14.68 -2.51 4.84
C HIS A 112 14.72 -1.47 3.70
N VAL A 113 13.93 -0.39 3.77
CA VAL A 113 13.81 0.60 2.68
C VAL A 113 15.13 1.29 2.34
N LEU A 114 16.02 1.43 3.33
CA LEU A 114 17.37 1.99 3.15
C LEU A 114 18.32 1.09 2.35
N SER A 115 18.01 -0.21 2.22
CA SER A 115 18.79 -1.14 1.41
C SER A 115 18.64 -0.86 -0.09
N ARG A 116 17.55 -0.18 -0.50
CA ARG A 116 17.25 0.20 -1.89
C ARG A 116 17.34 -0.98 -2.89
N LYS A 117 17.14 -2.22 -2.40
CA LYS A 117 17.15 -3.44 -3.21
C LYS A 117 16.03 -3.39 -4.26
N ALA A 118 16.21 -4.13 -5.35
CA ALA A 118 15.15 -4.26 -6.35
C ALA A 118 13.98 -5.08 -5.78
N GLN A 119 12.76 -4.75 -6.18
CA GLN A 119 11.54 -5.39 -5.65
C GLN A 119 11.56 -6.93 -5.75
N LYS A 120 12.15 -7.46 -6.82
CA LYS A 120 12.28 -8.90 -7.08
C LYS A 120 13.19 -9.64 -6.08
N ASP A 121 14.09 -8.91 -5.42
CA ASP A 121 15.05 -9.46 -4.46
C ASP A 121 14.50 -9.41 -3.02
N CYS A 122 13.31 -8.84 -2.83
CA CYS A 122 12.64 -8.65 -1.55
C CYS A 122 11.39 -9.53 -1.49
N LYS A 123 11.33 -10.41 -0.49
CA LYS A 123 10.24 -11.38 -0.36
C LYS A 123 9.27 -10.93 0.72
N PRO A 124 7.94 -11.11 0.52
CA PRO A 124 6.99 -10.97 1.61
C PRO A 124 7.43 -11.82 2.80
N ARG A 125 7.25 -11.28 4.00
CA ARG A 125 7.60 -12.00 5.22
C ARG A 125 6.74 -13.25 5.42
N MET A 126 7.25 -14.19 6.21
CA MET A 126 6.51 -15.39 6.58
C MET A 126 5.24 -15.01 7.37
N PHE A 127 4.19 -15.83 7.25
CA PHE A 127 2.86 -15.49 7.77
C PHE A 127 2.83 -15.13 9.27
N TYR A 128 3.69 -15.73 10.10
CA TYR A 128 3.73 -15.50 11.55
C TYR A 128 4.41 -14.18 11.96
N GLU A 129 5.12 -13.54 11.03
CA GLU A 129 5.78 -12.23 11.21
C GLU A 129 5.31 -11.20 10.17
N SER A 130 4.18 -11.49 9.50
CA SER A 130 3.67 -10.67 8.43
C SER A 130 3.06 -9.36 8.95
N VAL A 131 3.36 -8.28 8.24
CA VAL A 131 2.70 -6.98 8.38
C VAL A 131 2.02 -6.70 7.05
N TYR A 132 0.72 -6.42 7.07
CA TYR A 132 -0.11 -6.30 5.88
C TYR A 132 -1.06 -5.12 6.01
N GLY A 133 -1.61 -4.67 4.89
CA GLY A 133 -2.60 -3.61 4.92
C GLY A 133 -2.97 -3.07 3.56
N GLN A 134 -3.47 -1.85 3.54
CA GLN A 134 -3.96 -1.19 2.33
C GLN A 134 -3.25 0.13 2.10
N CYS A 135 -2.89 0.38 0.84
CA CYS A 135 -2.43 1.67 0.36
C CYS A 135 -3.45 2.25 -0.62
N LYS A 136 -3.77 3.54 -0.46
CA LYS A 136 -4.38 4.33 -1.51
C LYS A 136 -3.30 5.13 -2.21
N ALA A 137 -3.36 5.23 -3.53
CA ALA A 137 -2.43 6.02 -4.32
C ALA A 137 -3.15 6.73 -5.46
N MET A 138 -2.78 7.98 -5.70
CA MET A 138 -3.15 8.74 -6.88
C MET A 138 -1.93 8.77 -7.79
N PHE A 139 -1.99 8.16 -8.97
CA PHE A 139 -0.83 8.00 -9.85
C PHE A 139 -1.09 8.53 -11.26
N HIS A 140 -0.27 9.47 -11.70
CA HIS A 140 -0.39 10.16 -12.97
C HIS A 140 0.51 9.53 -14.04
N ILE A 141 -0.07 9.25 -15.22
CA ILE A 141 0.65 8.74 -16.39
C ILE A 141 0.28 9.56 -17.62
N ASN A 142 1.30 10.09 -18.29
CA ASN A 142 1.18 10.62 -19.65
C ASN A 142 2.10 9.82 -20.58
N LYS A 143 1.55 8.78 -21.23
CA LYS A 143 2.34 7.88 -22.10
C LYS A 143 3.01 8.63 -23.27
N PRO A 144 2.31 9.49 -24.04
CA PRO A 144 2.95 10.24 -25.14
C PRO A 144 4.14 11.07 -24.69
N ARG A 145 4.07 11.67 -23.50
CA ARG A 145 5.11 12.54 -22.95
C ARG A 145 6.07 11.83 -21.98
N ARG A 146 5.91 10.51 -21.78
CA ARG A 146 6.69 9.65 -20.86
C ARG A 146 6.77 10.18 -19.43
N VAL A 147 5.68 10.77 -18.94
CA VAL A 147 5.59 11.27 -17.55
C VAL A 147 4.96 10.19 -16.68
N LEU A 148 5.61 9.90 -15.55
CA LEU A 148 5.11 9.07 -14.47
C LEU A 148 5.28 9.87 -13.17
N TYR A 149 4.21 10.07 -12.41
CA TYR A 149 4.27 10.88 -11.20
C TYR A 149 3.27 10.38 -10.15
N LEU A 150 3.73 10.27 -8.91
CA LEU A 150 2.91 9.95 -7.76
C LEU A 150 2.60 11.26 -7.00
N PRO A 151 1.48 11.95 -7.24
CA PRO A 151 1.14 13.15 -6.48
C PRO A 151 0.89 12.86 -4.99
N ALA A 152 0.18 11.77 -4.67
CA ALA A 152 -0.21 11.48 -3.30
C ALA A 152 -0.42 9.98 -3.05
N TYR A 153 -0.11 9.55 -1.83
CA TYR A 153 -0.41 8.20 -1.35
C TYR A 153 -0.65 8.21 0.15
N ASN A 154 -1.31 7.18 0.66
CA ASN A 154 -1.37 6.93 2.09
C ASN A 154 -1.55 5.42 2.33
N CYS A 155 -0.89 4.87 3.34
CA CYS A 155 -0.97 3.45 3.64
C CYS A 155 -1.26 3.21 5.11
N THR A 156 -2.11 2.23 5.40
CA THR A 156 -2.40 1.76 6.75
C THR A 156 -2.03 0.29 6.86
N LEU A 157 -1.08 -0.01 7.73
CA LEU A 157 -0.54 -1.35 7.95
C LEU A 157 -0.84 -1.84 9.36
N ARG A 158 -1.00 -3.16 9.51
CA ARG A 158 -1.11 -3.84 10.81
C ARG A 158 -0.29 -5.13 10.81
N PRO A 159 0.31 -5.49 11.95
CA PRO A 159 0.85 -6.84 12.12
C PRO A 159 -0.29 -7.88 12.16
N VAL A 160 0.03 -9.11 11.74
CA VAL A 160 -0.84 -10.27 11.89
C VAL A 160 -1.20 -10.50 13.36
N SER A 161 -2.45 -10.89 13.63
CA SER A 161 -2.92 -11.23 14.97
C SER A 161 -2.13 -12.41 15.52
N LYS A 162 -1.42 -12.22 16.63
CA LYS A 162 -0.70 -13.30 17.34
C LYS A 162 -1.62 -14.46 17.67
N ARG A 163 -2.88 -14.17 18.02
CA ARG A 163 -3.90 -15.19 18.32
C ARG A 163 -4.22 -16.04 17.10
N LYS A 164 -4.47 -15.41 15.93
CA LYS A 164 -4.77 -16.16 14.69
C LYS A 164 -3.55 -16.97 14.24
N THR A 165 -2.36 -16.39 14.35
CA THR A 165 -1.09 -17.09 14.07
C THR A 165 -0.91 -18.28 15.00
N HIS A 166 -1.04 -18.11 16.32
CA HIS A 166 -0.90 -19.21 17.29
C HIS A 166 -1.96 -20.30 17.12
N THR A 167 -3.19 -19.93 16.72
CA THR A 167 -4.24 -20.92 16.42
C THR A 167 -3.87 -21.80 15.22
N THR A 168 -3.16 -21.23 14.24
CA THR A 168 -2.74 -21.93 13.03
C THR A 168 -1.39 -22.65 13.21
N CYS A 169 -0.48 -22.05 13.97
CA CYS A 169 0.88 -22.51 14.24
C CYS A 169 1.30 -22.13 15.68
N PRO A 170 1.06 -23.00 16.67
CA PRO A 170 1.39 -22.72 18.07
C PRO A 170 2.90 -22.58 18.34
N ASP A 171 3.73 -23.31 17.59
CA ASP A 171 5.19 -23.36 17.79
C ASP A 171 5.95 -22.30 16.95
N CYS A 172 5.23 -21.48 16.17
CA CYS A 172 5.83 -20.43 15.36
C CYS A 172 6.41 -19.32 16.24
N PRO A 173 7.53 -18.69 15.82
CA PRO A 173 8.02 -17.49 16.46
C PRO A 173 6.95 -16.40 16.53
N SER A 174 6.85 -15.73 17.67
CA SER A 174 5.88 -14.67 17.90
C SER A 174 6.56 -13.30 17.95
N PRO A 175 6.02 -12.26 17.29
CA PRO A 175 6.50 -10.90 17.43
C PRO A 175 6.48 -10.43 18.88
N ILE A 176 7.48 -9.66 19.28
CA ILE A 176 7.56 -9.02 20.60
C ILE A 176 7.83 -7.54 20.43
N ASP A 177 7.62 -6.76 21.50
CA ASP A 177 7.90 -5.33 21.48
C ASP A 177 9.38 -5.07 21.14
N LEU A 178 9.65 -4.08 20.29
CA LEU A 178 11.00 -3.69 19.87
C LEU A 178 11.85 -3.20 21.06
N SER A 179 11.20 -2.68 22.11
CA SER A 179 11.81 -2.24 23.37
C SER A 179 11.93 -3.35 24.41
N ASN A 180 11.53 -4.59 24.08
CA ASN A 180 11.65 -5.72 25.00
C ASN A 180 13.11 -5.89 25.47
N PRO A 181 13.37 -6.03 26.78
CA PRO A 181 14.73 -6.12 27.32
C PRO A 181 15.56 -7.24 26.70
N SER A 182 14.97 -8.41 26.46
CA SER A 182 15.66 -9.55 25.85
C SER A 182 15.96 -9.33 24.37
N ALA A 183 15.11 -8.57 23.66
CA ALA A 183 15.39 -8.16 22.28
C ALA A 183 16.58 -7.19 22.23
N LEU A 184 16.62 -6.20 23.13
CA LEU A 184 17.74 -5.26 23.23
C LEU A 184 19.04 -5.96 23.64
N GLU A 185 18.97 -6.92 24.56
CA GLU A 185 20.10 -7.77 24.93
C GLU A 185 20.62 -8.57 23.73
N ALA A 186 19.71 -9.24 23.00
CA ALA A 186 20.07 -10.00 21.80
C ALA A 186 20.72 -9.12 20.71
N ALA A 187 20.19 -7.91 20.50
CA ALA A 187 20.77 -6.95 19.55
C ALA A 187 22.18 -6.51 19.99
N THR A 188 22.35 -6.20 21.27
CA THR A 188 23.63 -5.75 21.84
C THR A 188 24.69 -6.86 21.78
N GLU A 189 24.34 -8.09 22.15
CA GLU A 189 25.26 -9.22 22.14
C GLU A 189 25.65 -9.66 20.72
N SER A 190 24.69 -9.71 19.81
CA SER A 190 24.97 -10.03 18.41
C SER A 190 25.85 -8.96 17.76
N LEU A 191 25.61 -7.68 18.04
CA LEU A 191 26.45 -6.58 17.56
C LEU A 191 27.85 -6.63 18.17
N ALA A 192 27.98 -6.95 19.46
CA ALA A 192 29.28 -7.15 20.11
C ALA A 192 30.06 -8.30 19.44
N LYS A 193 29.40 -9.40 19.09
CA LYS A 193 29.99 -10.51 18.33
C LYS A 193 30.41 -10.08 16.92
N PHE A 194 29.64 -9.24 16.24
CA PHE A 194 30.02 -8.71 14.93
C PHE A 194 31.26 -7.82 15.04
N ASN A 195 31.24 -6.89 15.99
CA ASN A 195 32.34 -5.98 16.27
C ASN A 195 33.61 -6.70 16.71
N SER A 196 33.54 -7.82 17.44
CA SER A 196 34.75 -8.58 17.84
C SER A 196 35.46 -9.23 16.65
N LYS A 197 34.73 -9.53 15.57
CA LYS A 197 35.26 -10.06 14.31
C LYS A 197 35.66 -8.97 13.31
N SER A 198 35.22 -7.73 13.51
CA SER A 198 35.57 -6.60 12.65
C SER A 198 36.95 -6.01 13.03
N PRO A 199 37.95 -6.06 12.13
CA PRO A 199 39.32 -5.68 12.45
C PRO A 199 39.55 -4.16 12.54
N SER A 200 38.81 -3.35 11.77
CA SER A 200 39.10 -1.91 11.58
C SER A 200 37.96 -1.00 12.00
N LYS A 201 36.72 -1.31 11.62
CA LYS A 201 35.54 -0.49 11.91
C LYS A 201 34.76 -1.07 13.08
N LYS A 202 34.24 -0.19 13.94
CA LYS A 202 33.28 -0.53 14.98
C LYS A 202 31.94 0.12 14.66
N TYR A 203 30.88 -0.50 15.13
CA TYR A 203 29.52 -0.08 14.86
C TYR A 203 28.72 0.04 16.15
N GLU A 204 27.77 0.97 16.17
CA GLU A 204 26.83 1.19 17.26
C GLU A 204 25.40 0.85 16.81
N LEU A 205 24.60 0.36 17.75
CA LEU A 205 23.18 0.11 17.56
C LEU A 205 22.45 1.45 17.39
N VAL A 206 21.64 1.59 16.35
CA VAL A 206 20.74 2.73 16.15
C VAL A 206 19.38 2.43 16.75
N LYS A 207 18.73 1.35 16.27
CA LYS A 207 17.45 0.89 16.78
C LYS A 207 17.18 -0.55 16.37
N VAL A 208 16.43 -1.25 17.22
CA VAL A 208 15.78 -2.52 16.84
C VAL A 208 14.56 -2.19 15.99
N THR A 209 14.45 -2.86 14.85
CA THR A 209 13.39 -2.64 13.85
C THR A 209 12.43 -3.83 13.76
N LYS A 210 12.87 -5.01 14.21
CA LYS A 210 12.01 -6.20 14.34
C LYS A 210 12.54 -7.07 15.48
N ALA A 211 11.63 -7.66 16.25
CA ALA A 211 11.96 -8.53 17.36
C ALA A 211 10.95 -9.67 17.49
N MET A 212 11.46 -10.89 17.68
CA MET A 212 10.64 -12.10 17.78
C MET A 212 11.19 -13.04 18.84
N ASN A 213 10.30 -13.82 19.44
CA ASN A 213 10.62 -14.83 20.44
C ASN A 213 10.11 -16.19 20.00
N GLN A 214 10.87 -17.24 20.28
CA GLN A 214 10.47 -18.63 20.10
C GLN A 214 11.05 -19.49 21.22
N TRP A 215 10.37 -20.57 21.58
CA TRP A 215 10.91 -21.61 22.45
C TRP A 215 11.39 -22.80 21.61
N VAL A 216 12.69 -23.10 21.63
CA VAL A 216 13.26 -24.23 20.85
C VAL A 216 13.80 -25.31 21.79
N SER A 217 14.94 -25.05 22.44
CA SER A 217 15.52 -25.87 23.52
C SER A 217 15.68 -25.06 24.82
N GLY A 218 14.95 -23.95 24.87
CA GLY A 218 15.07 -22.81 25.76
C GLY A 218 14.68 -21.55 24.96
N PRO A 219 14.69 -20.37 25.61
CA PRO A 219 14.29 -19.12 24.96
C PRO A 219 15.25 -18.74 23.83
N ALA A 220 14.67 -18.38 22.69
CA ALA A 220 15.37 -17.91 21.51
C ALA A 220 14.80 -16.56 21.06
N TYR A 221 15.69 -15.58 20.87
CA TYR A 221 15.33 -14.24 20.42
C TYR A 221 15.96 -13.96 19.06
N TYR A 222 15.17 -13.46 18.13
CA TYR A 222 15.58 -13.07 16.78
C TYR A 222 15.28 -11.59 16.59
N VAL A 223 16.28 -10.83 16.18
CA VAL A 223 16.18 -9.37 16.07
C VAL A 223 16.78 -8.87 14.77
N GLU A 224 16.15 -7.85 14.19
CA GLU A 224 16.68 -7.07 13.07
C GLU A 224 16.90 -5.64 13.54
N TYR A 225 18.08 -5.07 13.31
CA TYR A 225 18.43 -3.75 13.85
C TYR A 225 19.37 -2.96 12.94
N LEU A 226 19.19 -1.64 12.96
CA LEU A 226 20.04 -0.72 12.22
C LEU A 226 21.33 -0.43 12.99
N ILE A 227 22.42 -0.28 12.24
CA ILE A 227 23.73 0.08 12.77
C ILE A 227 24.28 1.33 12.11
N LYS A 228 25.11 2.08 12.84
CA LYS A 228 25.90 3.21 12.35
C LYS A 228 27.37 2.99 12.67
N GLU A 229 28.27 3.65 11.95
CA GLU A 229 29.70 3.62 12.30
C GLU A 229 29.93 4.31 13.65
N ALA A 230 30.70 3.66 14.53
CA ALA A 230 31.08 4.23 15.82
C ALA A 230 32.14 5.32 15.61
N PRO A 231 32.08 6.45 16.33
CA PRO A 231 33.15 7.44 16.31
C PRO A 231 34.46 6.79 16.78
N CYS A 232 35.48 6.86 15.91
CA CYS A 232 36.81 6.21 15.97
C CYS A 232 37.25 5.61 17.31
N THR A 233 37.70 4.35 17.32
CA THR A 233 38.44 3.77 18.45
C THR A 233 39.90 3.42 18.08
N LYS A 234 40.82 4.10 18.78
CA LYS A 234 42.28 3.93 18.96
C LYS A 234 43.25 4.41 17.84
N SER A 235 44.03 5.43 18.22
CA SER A 235 45.34 5.90 17.73
C SER A 235 45.47 6.60 16.36
N GLN A 236 44.55 7.50 16.00
CA GLN A 236 44.88 8.53 15.02
C GLN A 236 44.55 9.92 15.58
N ALA A 237 45.59 10.76 15.69
CA ALA A 237 45.53 12.13 16.20
C ALA A 237 44.76 13.12 15.30
N SER A 238 43.93 12.61 14.38
CA SER A 238 43.21 13.39 13.37
C SER A 238 41.80 12.86 13.09
N CYS A 239 41.17 12.10 14.00
CA CYS A 239 39.71 11.93 13.92
C CYS A 239 39.05 13.19 14.48
N SER A 240 38.65 14.09 13.60
CA SER A 240 37.67 15.12 13.92
C SER A 240 36.36 14.42 14.28
N LEU A 241 36.01 14.44 15.58
CA LEU A 241 34.73 13.97 16.11
C LEU A 241 33.59 14.72 15.40
N GLN A 242 33.01 14.10 14.37
CA GLN A 242 31.70 14.54 13.89
C GLN A 242 30.65 13.89 14.79
N HIS A 243 30.01 14.74 15.59
CA HIS A 243 28.94 14.38 16.50
C HIS A 243 27.63 14.08 15.75
N SER A 244 26.99 12.98 16.17
CA SER A 244 25.56 12.80 16.44
C SER A 244 24.48 12.75 15.35
N ASP A 245 24.79 12.86 14.05
CA ASP A 245 23.78 12.68 12.98
C ASP A 245 24.21 11.64 11.91
N SER A 246 24.95 10.60 12.31
CA SER A 246 25.38 9.57 11.36
C SER A 246 24.19 8.72 10.90
N GLU A 247 23.90 8.77 9.59
CA GLU A 247 22.88 7.92 8.97
C GLU A 247 23.17 6.43 9.21
N PRO A 248 22.13 5.59 9.33
CA PRO A 248 22.29 4.14 9.37
C PRO A 248 23.12 3.67 8.17
N VAL A 249 24.17 2.90 8.42
CA VAL A 249 25.09 2.40 7.37
C VAL A 249 24.77 0.96 6.97
N GLY A 250 23.92 0.27 7.74
CA GLY A 250 23.52 -1.09 7.46
C GLY A 250 22.44 -1.60 8.40
N ILE A 251 21.99 -2.82 8.12
CA ILE A 251 21.04 -3.58 8.91
C ILE A 251 21.66 -4.92 9.29
N CYS A 252 21.41 -5.38 10.51
CA CYS A 252 21.88 -6.66 11.02
C CYS A 252 20.72 -7.54 11.45
N GLN A 253 20.88 -8.84 11.26
CA GLN A 253 20.04 -9.90 11.78
C GLN A 253 20.84 -10.61 12.88
N GLY A 254 20.37 -10.52 14.12
CA GLY A 254 20.97 -11.17 15.28
C GLY A 254 20.06 -12.25 15.84
N SER A 255 20.64 -13.30 16.41
CA SER A 255 19.88 -14.24 17.23
C SER A 255 20.65 -14.69 18.46
N THR A 256 19.92 -14.95 19.54
CA THR A 256 20.44 -15.59 20.74
C THR A 256 19.57 -16.80 21.07
N VAL A 257 20.19 -17.96 21.30
CA VAL A 257 19.48 -19.19 21.66
C VAL A 257 20.12 -19.76 22.90
N GLN A 258 19.28 -19.91 23.93
CA GLN A 258 19.66 -20.54 25.18
C GLN A 258 19.28 -22.03 25.14
N SER A 259 20.24 -22.92 25.34
CA SER A 259 20.03 -24.37 25.32
C SER A 259 20.24 -24.96 26.71
N SER A 260 19.25 -25.68 27.23
CA SER A 260 19.38 -26.46 28.47
C SER A 260 20.02 -27.81 28.17
N LEU A 261 21.26 -28.04 28.63
CA LEU A 261 21.91 -29.35 28.51
C LEU A 261 21.22 -30.37 29.43
N ARG A 262 20.51 -31.33 28.85
CA ARG A 262 19.73 -32.38 29.55
C ARG A 262 20.56 -33.48 30.22
N HIS A 263 21.81 -33.23 30.61
CA HIS A 263 22.73 -34.29 31.03
C HIS A 263 23.46 -34.13 32.38
N VAL A 264 23.19 -33.09 33.19
CA VAL A 264 23.80 -32.99 34.54
C VAL A 264 22.76 -32.63 35.62
N PRO A 265 22.47 -33.51 36.61
CA PRO A 265 21.38 -33.30 37.56
C PRO A 265 21.62 -32.21 38.63
N LEU A 266 22.84 -31.65 38.74
CA LEU A 266 23.23 -30.82 39.89
C LEU A 266 23.73 -29.41 39.54
N ILE A 267 24.02 -29.13 38.28
CA ILE A 267 24.34 -27.79 37.75
C ILE A 267 23.78 -27.81 36.33
N GLN A 268 22.75 -27.04 36.01
CA GLN A 268 22.32 -26.89 34.61
C GLN A 268 23.30 -25.93 33.93
N PRO A 269 24.28 -26.39 33.12
CA PRO A 269 25.11 -25.48 32.35
C PRO A 269 24.22 -25.00 31.22
N VAL A 270 23.85 -23.74 31.26
CA VAL A 270 23.04 -23.14 30.23
C VAL A 270 23.97 -22.62 29.14
N GLU A 271 23.95 -23.24 27.97
CA GLU A 271 24.77 -22.81 26.84
C GLU A 271 24.03 -21.74 26.05
N LYS A 272 24.67 -20.57 25.85
CA LYS A 272 24.13 -19.47 25.06
C LYS A 272 24.87 -19.39 23.74
N SER A 273 24.16 -19.63 22.65
CA SER A 273 24.68 -19.41 21.30
C SER A 273 24.19 -18.07 20.77
N VAL A 274 25.07 -17.32 20.09
CA VAL A 274 24.76 -16.02 19.50
C VAL A 274 25.14 -16.08 18.03
N THR A 275 24.28 -15.61 17.12
CA THR A 275 24.61 -15.47 15.69
C THR A 275 24.34 -14.03 15.23
N VAL A 276 25.05 -13.61 14.18
CA VAL A 276 24.91 -12.27 13.63
C VAL A 276 25.31 -12.27 12.15
N THR A 277 24.50 -11.61 11.33
CA THR A 277 24.75 -11.31 9.92
C THR A 277 24.40 -9.85 9.70
N CYS A 278 25.25 -9.08 9.03
CA CYS A 278 25.01 -7.67 8.75
C CYS A 278 25.18 -7.39 7.25
N GLU A 279 24.29 -6.56 6.71
CA GLU A 279 24.33 -6.06 5.34
C GLU A 279 24.47 -4.53 5.38
N PHE A 280 25.46 -4.00 4.67
CA PHE A 280 25.67 -2.57 4.56
C PHE A 280 24.88 -2.00 3.38
N PHE A 281 24.35 -0.80 3.55
CA PHE A 281 23.65 -0.11 2.46
C PHE A 281 24.68 0.41 1.46
N GLU A 282 24.49 0.10 0.18
CA GLU A 282 25.34 0.63 -0.87
C GLU A 282 25.13 2.14 -1.00
N SER A 283 26.20 2.92 -0.99
CA SER A 283 26.10 4.36 -1.22
C SER A 283 25.72 4.61 -2.67
N GLN A 284 24.70 5.43 -2.92
CA GLN A 284 24.28 5.82 -4.28
C GLN A 284 25.34 6.64 -5.06
N ALA A 285 26.58 6.70 -4.57
CA ALA A 285 27.69 7.42 -5.19
C ALA A 285 28.41 6.64 -6.31
N GLN A 286 28.04 5.38 -6.56
CA GLN A 286 28.63 4.55 -7.62
C GLN A 286 27.60 4.18 -8.68
N VAL A 287 27.27 5.16 -9.53
CA VAL A 287 26.85 4.86 -10.91
C VAL A 287 28.07 5.12 -11.79
N PRO A 288 28.77 4.09 -12.29
CA PRO A 288 29.75 4.28 -13.36
C PRO A 288 28.97 4.56 -14.64
N GLY A 289 28.91 5.83 -15.03
CA GLY A 289 28.66 6.20 -16.42
C GLY A 289 29.90 5.88 -17.23
N ASP A 290 29.74 5.03 -18.24
CA ASP A 290 30.71 4.85 -19.32
C ASP A 290 31.07 6.21 -19.92
N GLU A 291 32.35 6.60 -19.86
CA GLU A 291 33.05 7.30 -20.95
C GLU A 291 34.57 7.38 -20.67
N ASN A 292 35.35 7.05 -21.71
CA ASN A 292 36.81 6.93 -21.69
C ASN A 292 37.56 8.27 -21.48
N PRO A 293 38.85 8.23 -21.07
CA PRO A 293 39.60 9.39 -20.61
C PRO A 293 40.40 10.07 -21.73
N ALA A 294 40.36 11.41 -21.78
CA ALA A 294 41.52 12.30 -22.00
C ALA A 294 41.07 13.74 -22.25
N VAL A 295 41.62 14.71 -21.50
CA VAL A 295 42.48 15.81 -22.00
C VAL A 295 42.66 16.88 -20.89
N THR A 296 43.87 17.42 -20.88
CA THR A 296 44.65 18.09 -19.83
C THR A 296 44.37 19.60 -19.66
N GLN A 297 44.32 20.03 -18.38
CA GLN A 297 44.74 21.31 -17.74
C GLN A 297 44.29 22.71 -18.21
N GLY A 298 43.90 23.52 -17.22
CA GLY A 298 44.08 24.98 -17.19
C GLY A 298 43.32 25.67 -16.03
N PRO A 299 43.99 26.35 -15.06
CA PRO A 299 43.35 26.90 -13.86
C PRO A 299 42.94 28.36 -14.05
N GLN A 300 41.78 28.80 -13.51
CA GLN A 300 41.64 30.14 -12.90
C GLN A 300 40.26 30.42 -12.27
N LYS A 301 40.35 30.92 -11.02
CA LYS A 301 39.58 32.01 -10.37
C LYS A 301 38.12 31.81 -9.94
N LEU A 302 37.98 31.75 -8.62
CA LEU A 302 36.83 32.25 -7.85
C LEU A 302 36.39 33.66 -8.30
N PRO A 303 35.09 33.95 -8.20
CA PRO A 303 34.68 35.10 -7.40
C PRO A 303 33.65 34.77 -6.31
N GLN A 304 33.75 35.57 -5.26
CA GLN A 304 33.01 35.56 -4.01
C GLN A 304 31.49 35.81 -4.13
N LYS A 305 30.79 35.15 -3.20
CA LYS A 305 29.71 35.67 -2.33
C LYS A 305 28.56 36.39 -3.03
N ASN A 306 27.41 35.71 -3.11
CA ASN A 306 26.10 36.30 -2.89
C ASN A 306 25.09 35.25 -2.42
N THR A 307 24.45 35.58 -1.30
CA THR A 307 23.09 35.23 -0.88
C THR A 307 22.71 33.74 -0.76
N ALA A 308 22.41 33.33 0.47
CA ALA A 308 21.80 32.05 0.78
C ALA A 308 20.56 31.78 -0.10
N PRO A 309 20.44 30.62 -0.75
CA PRO A 309 19.16 30.20 -1.29
C PRO A 309 18.33 29.74 -0.09
N THR A 310 17.32 30.54 0.26
CA THR A 310 16.16 30.09 1.02
C THR A 310 15.64 28.82 0.35
N SER A 311 15.88 27.67 0.96
CA SER A 311 15.41 26.38 0.48
C SER A 311 13.89 26.38 0.51
N SER A 312 13.28 26.58 -0.65
CA SER A 312 11.87 26.26 -0.87
C SER A 312 11.70 24.75 -0.61
N PRO A 313 10.59 24.31 0.02
CA PRO A 313 10.37 22.88 0.20
C PRO A 313 10.32 22.20 -1.17
N SER A 314 11.10 21.14 -1.34
CA SER A 314 11.21 20.37 -2.57
C SER A 314 9.84 19.88 -3.04
N VAL A 315 9.34 20.45 -4.14
CA VAL A 315 8.05 20.14 -4.79
C VAL A 315 8.03 18.71 -5.40
N THR A 316 9.15 18.00 -5.38
CA THR A 316 9.34 16.72 -6.07
C THR A 316 8.91 15.49 -5.24
N ALA A 317 8.79 15.60 -3.92
CA ALA A 317 8.42 14.47 -3.07
C ALA A 317 6.88 14.25 -3.10
N PRO A 318 6.40 13.01 -3.29
CA PRO A 318 4.97 12.69 -3.18
C PRO A 318 4.45 13.07 -1.79
N ARG A 319 3.21 13.56 -1.70
CA ARG A 319 2.60 13.82 -0.39
C ARG A 319 2.00 12.52 0.13
N GLY A 320 2.64 11.89 1.12
CA GLY A 320 2.10 10.67 1.71
C GLY A 320 2.76 10.22 3.00
N SER A 321 2.20 9.16 3.58
CA SER A 321 2.65 8.56 4.84
C SER A 321 2.28 7.09 4.90
N ILE A 322 3.00 6.33 5.73
CA ILE A 322 2.63 4.97 6.12
C ILE A 322 2.36 4.99 7.63
N GLN A 323 1.13 4.65 8.03
CA GLN A 323 0.75 4.52 9.42
C GLN A 323 0.69 3.04 9.82
N HIS A 324 1.26 2.73 10.98
CA HIS A 324 1.21 1.40 11.58
C HIS A 324 0.19 1.41 12.72
N LEU A 325 -0.85 0.59 12.60
CA LEU A 325 -1.84 0.37 13.65
C LEU A 325 -1.55 -0.94 14.40
N PRO A 326 -2.03 -1.08 15.65
CA PRO A 326 -1.90 -2.33 16.40
C PRO A 326 -2.56 -3.53 15.71
N GLU A 327 -2.29 -4.73 16.23
CA GLU A 327 -3.01 -5.95 15.85
C GLU A 327 -4.54 -5.73 15.95
N LEU A 328 -5.30 -6.42 15.10
CA LEU A 328 -6.76 -6.38 15.21
C LEU A 328 -7.20 -7.18 16.45
N ASP A 329 -7.81 -6.49 17.42
CA ASP A 329 -8.41 -7.16 18.58
C ASP A 329 -9.58 -8.04 18.14
N ASP A 330 -9.41 -9.35 18.30
CA ASP A 330 -10.44 -10.37 18.10
C ASP A 330 -11.26 -10.64 19.39
N GLU A 331 -10.96 -9.95 20.51
CA GLU A 331 -11.64 -10.19 21.81
C GLU A 331 -13.05 -9.60 21.91
N LYS A 332 -13.40 -8.68 21.01
CA LYS A 332 -14.78 -8.19 20.88
C LYS A 332 -15.43 -8.94 19.71
N PRO A 333 -16.61 -9.58 19.91
CA PRO A 333 -17.30 -10.24 18.81
C PRO A 333 -17.48 -9.25 17.66
N GLU A 334 -17.44 -9.73 16.41
CA GLU A 334 -17.54 -8.88 15.21
C GLU A 334 -18.78 -7.98 15.23
N GLU A 335 -19.82 -8.34 15.99
CA GLU A 335 -21.03 -7.54 16.24
C GLU A 335 -20.83 -6.31 17.16
N SER A 336 -19.76 -6.24 17.96
CA SER A 336 -19.50 -5.14 18.89
C SER A 336 -18.49 -4.10 18.36
N LYS A 337 -17.91 -4.33 17.19
CA LYS A 337 -17.29 -3.24 16.41
C LYS A 337 -18.41 -2.69 15.55
N GLY A 338 -18.95 -1.53 15.91
CA GLY A 338 -19.94 -0.81 15.09
C GLY A 338 -19.40 -0.31 13.74
N GLY A 339 -18.33 -0.93 13.22
CA GLY A 339 -17.67 -0.63 11.97
C GLY A 339 -17.58 -1.90 11.14
N SER A 340 -18.00 -1.81 9.87
CA SER A 340 -17.89 -2.89 8.88
C SER A 340 -16.46 -3.49 8.81
N PRO A 341 -16.25 -4.77 8.40
CA PRO A 341 -14.91 -5.39 8.25
C PRO A 341 -13.94 -4.52 7.44
N GLU A 342 -14.53 -3.78 6.53
CA GLU A 342 -14.05 -2.73 5.66
C GLU A 342 -13.40 -1.50 6.32
N GLU A 343 -13.54 -1.32 7.63
CA GLU A 343 -12.85 -0.30 8.45
C GLU A 343 -11.58 -0.84 9.14
N ALA A 344 -11.18 -2.09 8.88
CA ALA A 344 -9.98 -2.68 9.46
C ALA A 344 -8.70 -1.87 9.14
N PHE A 345 -8.65 -1.30 7.94
CA PHE A 345 -7.55 -0.48 7.43
C PHE A 345 -8.08 0.88 6.96
N PRO A 346 -8.32 1.83 7.88
CA PRO A 346 -8.81 3.15 7.49
C PRO A 346 -7.70 3.89 6.72
N VAL A 347 -7.91 4.10 5.41
CA VAL A 347 -7.00 4.88 4.56
C VAL A 347 -7.75 6.08 4.00
N GLN A 348 -7.35 7.27 4.42
CA GLN A 348 -7.85 8.54 3.91
C GLN A 348 -6.82 9.14 2.94
N LEU A 349 -7.26 9.47 1.73
CA LEU A 349 -6.42 10.09 0.71
C LEU A 349 -7.24 11.02 -0.18
N ASP A 350 -7.59 12.19 0.32
CA ASP A 350 -8.30 13.21 -0.45
C ASP A 350 -7.39 14.43 -0.64
N LEU A 351 -6.99 14.70 -1.89
CA LEU A 351 -6.32 15.95 -2.24
C LEU A 351 -7.31 17.12 -2.30
N THR A 352 -8.59 16.83 -2.51
CA THR A 352 -9.67 17.80 -2.51
C THR A 352 -10.93 17.17 -1.92
N THR A 353 -11.75 17.98 -1.25
CA THR A 353 -13.10 17.63 -0.81
C THR A 353 -14.17 18.16 -1.77
N ASN A 354 -13.76 18.87 -2.83
CA ASN A 354 -14.64 19.42 -3.86
C ASN A 354 -15.16 18.30 -4.77
N PRO A 355 -16.48 17.98 -4.79
CA PRO A 355 -17.02 16.91 -5.64
C PRO A 355 -16.84 17.16 -7.14
N GLN A 356 -16.69 18.42 -7.56
CA GLN A 356 -16.40 18.80 -8.94
C GLN A 356 -14.91 18.67 -9.30
N GLY A 357 -14.05 18.48 -8.30
CA GLY A 357 -12.60 18.40 -8.43
C GLY A 357 -11.90 19.76 -8.40
N ASP A 358 -10.62 19.72 -8.07
CA ASP A 358 -9.70 20.86 -8.14
C ASP A 358 -8.58 20.58 -9.14
N THR A 359 -7.68 21.53 -9.34
CA THR A 359 -6.53 21.37 -10.24
C THR A 359 -5.22 21.36 -9.47
N LEU A 360 -4.32 20.44 -9.83
CA LEU A 360 -2.97 20.32 -9.31
C LEU A 360 -1.98 20.77 -10.39
N ASP A 361 -1.12 21.74 -10.07
CA ASP A 361 -0.06 22.16 -10.97
C ASP A 361 1.01 21.07 -11.08
N VAL A 362 1.24 20.59 -12.30
CA VAL A 362 2.22 19.57 -12.64
C VAL A 362 3.15 20.03 -13.76
N SER A 363 3.24 21.35 -13.98
CA SER A 363 4.07 21.96 -15.03
C SER A 363 5.54 21.54 -14.94
N PHE A 364 6.06 21.30 -13.72
CA PHE A 364 7.43 20.84 -13.49
C PHE A 364 7.76 19.46 -14.08
N LEU A 365 6.76 18.67 -14.49
CA LEU A 365 6.95 17.38 -15.13
C LEU A 365 7.17 17.47 -16.65
N TYR A 366 6.93 18.64 -17.25
CA TYR A 366 6.89 18.83 -18.69
C TYR A 366 7.98 19.82 -19.14
N LEU A 367 8.63 19.51 -20.27
CA LEU A 367 9.67 20.36 -20.86
C LEU A 367 9.11 21.59 -21.59
N GLU A 368 7.88 21.49 -22.09
CA GLU A 368 7.24 22.57 -22.82
C GLU A 368 6.79 23.68 -21.87
N PRO A 369 7.09 24.96 -22.17
CA PRO A 369 6.58 26.07 -21.39
C PRO A 369 5.05 26.14 -21.52
N GLY A 370 4.34 26.15 -20.39
CA GLY A 370 2.89 26.30 -20.33
C GLY A 370 2.30 25.72 -19.04
N ASP A 371 1.16 26.26 -18.61
CA ASP A 371 0.46 25.79 -17.41
C ASP A 371 -0.11 24.38 -17.66
N LYS A 372 0.48 23.37 -17.01
CA LYS A 372 -0.03 21.98 -17.04
C LYS A 372 -0.71 21.69 -15.71
N LYS A 373 -2.04 21.57 -15.77
CA LYS A 373 -2.89 21.37 -14.60
C LYS A 373 -3.60 20.03 -14.71
N LEU A 374 -3.43 19.18 -13.70
CA LEU A 374 -4.09 17.89 -13.58
C LEU A 374 -5.35 18.03 -12.72
N VAL A 375 -6.49 17.60 -13.22
CA VAL A 375 -7.74 17.60 -12.45
C VAL A 375 -7.71 16.47 -11.42
N VAL A 376 -7.92 16.80 -10.16
CA VAL A 376 -7.98 15.86 -9.04
C VAL A 376 -9.38 15.88 -8.44
N LEU A 377 -10.00 14.72 -8.33
CA LEU A 377 -11.27 14.45 -7.66
C LEU A 377 -11.03 13.83 -6.28
N PRO A 378 -12.01 13.91 -5.36
CA PRO A 378 -12.00 13.15 -4.12
C PRO A 378 -11.84 11.66 -4.40
N PHE A 379 -11.23 10.92 -3.47
CA PHE A 379 -10.97 9.50 -3.69
C PHE A 379 -12.29 8.74 -3.84
N PRO A 380 -12.45 7.91 -4.88
CA PRO A 380 -13.68 7.18 -5.10
C PRO A 380 -13.98 6.24 -3.94
N GLY A 381 -15.24 6.23 -3.51
CA GLY A 381 -15.75 5.23 -2.57
C GLY A 381 -15.78 3.83 -3.20
N LYS A 382 -16.21 2.85 -2.42
CA LYS A 382 -16.27 1.44 -2.83
C LYS A 382 -17.43 1.13 -3.78
N GLU A 383 -18.39 2.04 -3.87
CA GLU A 383 -19.51 1.93 -4.80
C GLU A 383 -19.02 1.91 -6.25
N GLN A 384 -19.71 1.16 -7.11
CA GLN A 384 -19.38 1.04 -8.55
C GLN A 384 -18.03 0.36 -8.87
N ARG A 385 -17.44 -0.41 -7.94
CA ARG A 385 -16.25 -1.21 -8.22
C ARG A 385 -16.51 -2.17 -9.39
N SER A 386 -15.50 -2.38 -10.25
CA SER A 386 -15.59 -3.36 -11.33
C SER A 386 -15.87 -4.76 -10.76
N ALA A 387 -16.65 -5.57 -11.49
CA ALA A 387 -16.88 -6.97 -11.14
C ALA A 387 -15.58 -7.82 -11.21
N GLU A 388 -14.56 -7.31 -11.90
CA GLU A 388 -13.23 -7.90 -12.02
C GLU A 388 -12.27 -7.44 -10.89
N CYS A 389 -12.80 -6.80 -9.85
CA CYS A 389 -12.07 -6.34 -8.67
C CYS A 389 -12.71 -6.87 -7.38
N PRO A 390 -11.91 -7.31 -6.37
CA PRO A 390 -10.46 -7.22 -6.31
C PRO A 390 -9.76 -8.20 -7.25
N GLY A 391 -8.53 -7.87 -7.65
CA GLY A 391 -7.71 -8.71 -8.51
C GLY A 391 -7.21 -9.97 -7.81
N PRO A 392 -6.56 -10.89 -8.55
CA PRO A 392 -6.03 -12.12 -7.99
C PRO A 392 -4.92 -11.84 -6.97
N GLU A 393 -4.91 -12.63 -5.90
CA GLU A 393 -3.88 -12.58 -4.85
C GLU A 393 -2.60 -13.29 -5.31
N LYS A 394 -1.44 -12.70 -5.01
CA LYS A 394 -0.15 -13.38 -5.21
C LYS A 394 0.19 -14.30 -4.04
N GLU A 395 -0.08 -13.85 -2.82
CA GLU A 395 -0.01 -14.63 -1.59
C GLU A 395 -1.43 -14.87 -1.07
N ASN A 396 -1.84 -16.13 -1.01
CA ASN A 396 -3.24 -16.54 -0.78
C ASN A 396 -3.52 -16.99 0.67
N ASN A 397 -2.64 -16.66 1.61
CA ASN A 397 -2.88 -16.98 3.01
C ASN A 397 -3.90 -16.00 3.61
N PRO A 398 -5.09 -16.45 4.04
CA PRO A 398 -6.15 -15.57 4.50
C PRO A 398 -5.80 -14.78 5.78
N LEU A 399 -4.75 -15.18 6.50
CA LEU A 399 -4.27 -14.45 7.68
C LEU A 399 -3.62 -13.11 7.38
N VAL A 400 -3.19 -12.89 6.13
CA VAL A 400 -2.36 -11.74 5.73
C VAL A 400 -3.03 -10.88 4.65
N LEU A 401 -4.36 -10.96 4.55
CA LEU A 401 -5.15 -10.24 3.56
C LEU A 401 -6.07 -9.23 4.22
N PRO A 402 -6.11 -7.98 3.74
CA PRO A 402 -7.20 -7.07 4.06
C PRO A 402 -8.54 -7.65 3.57
N PRO A 403 -9.62 -7.49 4.35
CA PRO A 403 -10.94 -8.02 4.00
C PRO A 403 -11.53 -7.39 2.73
#